data_AF-A0A7G9Z1W2-F1
#
_entry.id   AF-A0A7G9Z1W2-F1
#
_cell.length_a   1.000
_cell.length_b   1.000
_cell.length_c   1.000
_cell.angle_alpha   90.00
_cell.angle_beta   90.00
_cell.angle_gamma   90.00
#
_symmetry.space_group_name_H-M   'P 1'
#
loop_
_entity.id
_entity.type
_entity.pdbx_description
1 polymer ?
#
loop_
_entity_poly.entity_id
_entity_poly.type
_entity_poly.pdbx_seq_one_letter_code
_entity_poly.pdbx_strand_id
1 'polypeptide(L)' 'MELYYEAHGDGEPIIFVHGWMDDCSAWDSQIEFFAKKYNVIAYDHRGHGKSDKPKGGYSIQAIS' A
#
# COMPACT_ATOMS: atom_id res chain seq x y z
N MET A 1 6.81 -7.56 -12.59
CA MET A 1 5.52 -7.26 -11.95
C MET A 1 5.87 -6.26 -10.89
N GLU A 2 5.51 -5.01 -11.12
CA GLU A 2 5.88 -3.88 -10.30
C GLU A 2 4.72 -3.48 -9.40
N LEU A 3 5.05 -3.17 -8.14
CA LEU A 3 4.11 -2.62 -7.18
C LEU A 3 4.47 -1.17 -6.92
N TYR A 4 3.45 -0.31 -6.94
CA TYR A 4 3.58 1.06 -6.49
C TYR A 4 3.55 1.10 -4.97
N TYR A 5 4.43 1.92 -4.40
CA TYR A 5 4.41 2.23 -2.97
C TYR A 5 4.86 3.66 -2.73
N GLU A 6 4.49 4.16 -1.56
CA GLU A 6 4.96 5.41 -1.00
C GLU A 6 5.60 5.14 0.36
N ALA A 7 6.65 5.90 0.69
CA ALA A 7 7.32 5.84 1.98
C ALA A 7 7.42 7.25 2.56
N HIS A 8 7.01 7.39 3.81
CA HIS A 8 6.92 8.69 4.50
C HIS A 8 7.54 8.59 5.89
N GLY A 9 8.53 9.45 6.18
CA GLY A 9 9.26 9.46 7.44
C GLY A 9 10.39 8.41 7.50
N ASP A 10 11.20 8.47 8.56
CA ASP A 10 12.47 7.70 8.67
C ASP A 10 12.57 6.89 9.97
N GLY A 11 11.44 6.60 10.64
CA GLY A 11 11.38 5.87 11.91
C GLY A 11 11.26 4.35 11.78
N GLU A 12 10.80 3.71 12.86
CA GLU A 12 10.44 2.27 12.85
C GLU A 12 9.37 2.00 11.76
N PRO A 13 9.48 0.93 10.96
CA PRO A 13 8.58 0.72 9.84
C PRO A 13 7.17 0.31 10.26
N ILE A 14 6.17 0.89 9.60
CA ILE A 14 4.77 0.45 9.65
C ILE A 14 4.29 0.26 8.20
N ILE A 15 3.69 -0.89 7.90
CA ILE A 15 3.13 -1.17 6.58
C ILE A 15 1.61 -1.04 6.62
N PHE A 16 1.05 -0.25 5.71
CA PHE A 16 -0.38 -0.15 5.50
C PHE A 16 -0.82 -0.96 4.29
N VAL A 17 -1.89 -1.73 4.50
CA VAL A 17 -2.49 -2.64 3.54
C VAL A 17 -3.92 -2.18 3.30
N HIS A 18 -4.23 -1.72 2.10
CA HIS A 18 -5.57 -1.24 1.77
C HIS A 18 -6.57 -2.39 1.56
N GLY A 19 -7.86 -2.05 1.54
CA GLY A 19 -8.96 -2.98 1.33
C GLY A 19 -9.28 -3.25 -0.14
N TRP A 20 -10.29 -4.08 -0.37
CA TRP A 20 -10.79 -4.37 -1.71
C TRP A 20 -11.44 -3.12 -2.34
N MET A 21 -11.20 -2.88 -3.64
CA MET A 21 -11.66 -1.69 -4.39
C MET A 21 -11.04 -0.35 -3.95
N ASP A 22 -9.97 -0.38 -3.17
CA ASP A 22 -9.24 0.82 -2.74
C ASP A 22 -7.80 0.85 -3.31
N ASP A 23 -7.03 1.87 -2.94
CA ASP A 23 -5.58 1.98 -3.17
C ASP A 23 -4.89 2.62 -1.94
N CYS A 24 -3.59 2.90 -2.03
CA CYS A 24 -2.82 3.41 -0.91
C CYS A 24 -3.31 4.78 -0.37
N SER A 25 -4.04 5.56 -1.17
CA SER A 25 -4.59 6.86 -0.77
C SER A 25 -5.68 6.77 0.31
N ALA A 26 -6.24 5.59 0.53
CA ALA A 26 -7.14 5.29 1.65
C ALA A 26 -6.59 5.72 3.01
N TRP A 27 -5.26 5.79 3.10
CA TRP A 27 -4.52 6.00 4.33
C TRP A 27 -3.94 7.41 4.49
N ASP A 28 -4.23 8.36 3.59
CA ASP A 28 -3.58 9.69 3.59
C ASP A 28 -3.56 10.35 4.98
N SER A 29 -4.70 10.33 5.69
CA SER A 29 -4.81 10.92 7.03
C SER A 29 -3.97 10.17 8.09
N GLN A 30 -3.90 8.85 8.00
CA GLN A 30 -3.10 8.03 8.89
C GLN A 30 -1.61 8.18 8.57
N ILE A 31 -1.24 8.25 7.29
CA ILE A 31 0.14 8.49 6.84
C ILE A 31 0.62 9.82 7.42
N GLU A 32 -0.14 10.91 7.27
CA GLU A 32 0.22 12.22 7.82
C GLU A 32 0.46 12.17 9.35
N PHE A 33 -0.35 11.39 10.07
CA PHE A 33 -0.21 11.26 11.52
C PHE A 33 1.00 10.41 11.92
N PHE A 34 1.16 9.21 11.35
CA PHE A 34 2.19 8.25 11.77
C PHE A 34 3.58 8.57 11.22
N ALA A 35 3.70 9.20 10.05
CA ALA A 35 4.98 9.58 9.45
C ALA A 35 5.81 10.56 10.30
N LYS A 36 5.18 11.22 11.28
CA LYS A 36 5.86 12.07 12.28
C LYS A 36 6.83 11.28 13.17
N LYS A 37 6.68 9.96 13.26
CA LYS A 37 7.48 9.09 14.15
C LYS A 37 7.93 7.78 13.51
N TYR A 38 7.21 7.29 12.51
CA TYR A 38 7.44 6.00 11.88
C TYR A 38 7.85 6.19 10.41
N ASN A 39 8.52 5.20 9.83
CA ASN A 39 8.64 5.09 8.38
C ASN A 39 7.39 4.36 7.88
N VAL A 40 6.41 5.13 7.42
CA VAL A 40 5.12 4.60 6.96
C VAL A 40 5.25 4.21 5.51
N ILE A 41 5.05 2.93 5.22
CA ILE A 41 5.06 2.35 3.88
C ILE A 41 3.63 1.97 3.51
N ALA A 42 3.07 2.58 2.48
CA ALA A 42 1.77 2.22 1.92
C ALA A 42 1.96 1.78 0.47
N TYR A 43 1.35 0.65 0.08
CA TYR A 43 1.51 0.10 -1.26
C TYR A 43 0.16 -0.27 -1.87
N ASP A 44 0.11 -0.28 -3.20
CA ASP A 44 -1.04 -0.75 -3.94
C ASP A 44 -0.91 -2.25 -4.18
N HIS A 45 -1.92 -3.02 -3.77
CA HIS A 45 -2.05 -4.42 -4.15
C HIS A 45 -1.98 -4.56 -5.67
N ARG A 46 -1.49 -5.71 -6.15
CA ARG A 46 -1.61 -6.03 -7.57
C ARG A 46 -3.07 -5.87 -8.02
N GLY A 47 -3.30 -5.35 -9.22
CA GLY A 47 -4.65 -5.07 -9.71
C GLY A 47 -5.24 -3.73 -9.27
N HIS A 48 -4.62 -3.02 -8.34
CA HIS A 48 -5.15 -1.79 -7.75
C HIS A 48 -4.26 -0.58 -8.04
N GLY A 49 -4.79 0.62 -7.81
CA GLY A 49 -4.08 1.92 -7.90
C GLY A 49 -3.12 2.03 -9.09
N LYS A 50 -1.86 2.33 -8.78
CA LYS A 50 -0.75 2.49 -9.72
C LYS A 50 0.07 1.21 -9.93
N SER A 51 -0.21 0.14 -9.20
CA SER A 51 0.41 -1.18 -9.38
C SER A 51 0.00 -1.88 -10.68
N ASP A 52 0.83 -2.83 -11.11
CA ASP A 52 0.57 -3.69 -12.27
C ASP A 52 -0.76 -4.46 -12.13
N LYS A 53 -1.45 -4.67 -13.27
CA LYS A 53 -2.77 -5.30 -13.35
C LYS A 53 -2.73 -6.56 -14.24
N PRO A 54 -2.02 -7.63 -13.83
CA PRO A 54 -1.90 -8.84 -14.64
C PRO A 54 -3.25 -9.54 -14.82
N LYS A 55 -3.37 -10.35 -15.88
CA LYS A 55 -4.57 -11.17 -16.08
C LYS A 55 -4.62 -12.31 -15.05
N GLY A 56 -5.71 -12.39 -14.31
CA GLY A 56 -6.01 -13.49 -13.39
C GLY A 56 -5.20 -13.48 -12.09
N GLY A 57 -5.39 -14.53 -11.29
CA GLY A 57 -4.68 -14.78 -10.02
C GLY A 57 -5.01 -13.81 -8.88
N TYR A 58 -6.26 -13.40 -8.73
CA TYR A 58 -6.72 -12.51 -7.65
C TYR A 58 -7.29 -13.28 -6.44
N SER A 59 -6.80 -14.51 -6.16
CA SER A 59 -7.12 -15.17 -4.90
C SER A 59 -6.44 -14.44 -3.75
N ILE A 60 -6.95 -14.58 -2.52
CA ILE A 60 -6.33 -13.94 -1.33
C ILE A 60 -4.85 -14.29 -1.27
N GLN A 61 -4.48 -15.57 -1.44
CA GLN A 61 -3.08 -16.03 -1.42
C GLN A 61 -2.19 -15.38 -2.50
N ALA A 62 -2.77 -14.87 -3.57
CA ALA A 62 -2.04 -14.30 -4.69
C ALA A 62 -1.97 -12.77 -4.65
N ILE A 63 -2.68 -12.14 -3.71
CA ILE A 63 -2.65 -10.70 -3.42
C ILE A 63 -2.10 -10.37 -2.02
N SER A 64 -2.06 -11.36 -1.11
CA SER A 64 -1.48 -11.25 0.25
C SER A 64 0.00 -11.54 0.29
#